data_AF-A0A382PXI3-F1
#
_entry.id   AF-A0A382PXI3-F1
#
_cell.length_a   1.000
_cell.length_b   1.000
_cell.length_c   1.000
_cell.angle_alpha   90.00
_cell.angle_beta   90.00
_cell.angle_gamma   90.00
#
_symmetry.space_group_name_H-M   'P 1'
#
loop_
_entity.id
_entity.type
_entity.pdbx_description
1 polymer ?
#
loop_
_entity_poly.entity_id
_entity_poly.type
_entity_poly.pdbx_seq_one_letter_code
_entity_poly.pdbx_strand_id
1 'polypeptide(L)'
;FPFVHGLQASDVDMNEMRYSKLLVSIGKNLVENKRADNHFAAEVMERGGKLVNISPEYGPSSSKADYWLTIRPNTDTALLLGISKIIIDNNWHDEKFLKEFSDFPLLLRKDTLKRLKPEDLNKEYKNQLSKDGPSYTIHGLKKKQYDKIGDFTVFDKKSNSVKPLTRDDVGDLLEKKKIDPQLDWEGTISGADGNDIEVCTLFWAYKYVHLKDYDLDTVVDITHSNKELIQQLAKDLATIKPATIHIGEGLNHWFHAVENNRACYLPIILTGNIGKKGAGCHTWAGNYKAGLFQGSDKVGPGFKGWVSEDPFEPNLNPEARAKQLKIKGYAMGEEPSYW
;
A
#
# COMPACT_ATOMS: atom_id res chain seq x y z
N PHE A 1 8.05 0.98 -1.19
CA PHE A 1 7.39 -0.34 -1.25
C PHE A 1 7.21 -1.00 0.13
N PRO A 2 8.24 -1.47 0.86
CA PRO A 2 8.03 -2.24 2.09
C PRO A 2 7.38 -1.47 3.25
N PHE A 3 7.43 -0.14 3.21
CA PHE A 3 6.96 0.71 4.30
C PHE A 3 5.43 0.86 4.40
N VAL A 4 4.65 0.30 3.45
CA VAL A 4 3.18 0.26 3.52
C VAL A 4 2.69 -1.14 3.91
N HIS A 5 3.16 -2.16 3.19
CA HIS A 5 2.62 -3.53 3.29
C HIS A 5 3.64 -4.57 3.78
N GLY A 6 4.88 -4.16 4.10
CA GLY A 6 5.91 -5.06 4.65
C GLY A 6 6.51 -6.07 3.66
N LEU A 7 6.23 -5.94 2.36
CA LEU A 7 6.79 -6.80 1.30
C LEU A 7 7.81 -6.03 0.46
N GLN A 8 8.75 -6.73 -0.17
CA GLN A 8 9.70 -6.11 -1.10
C GLN A 8 8.98 -5.31 -2.20
N ALA A 9 7.97 -5.92 -2.82
CA ALA A 9 7.07 -5.31 -3.79
C ALA A 9 5.72 -6.03 -3.70
N SER A 10 4.62 -5.30 -3.92
CA SER A 10 3.26 -5.82 -3.99
C SER A 10 2.69 -5.45 -5.35
N ASP A 11 2.85 -6.34 -6.32
CA ASP A 11 2.50 -6.09 -7.71
C ASP A 11 1.67 -7.22 -8.28
N VAL A 12 0.99 -6.94 -9.38
CA VAL A 12 0.21 -7.90 -10.17
C VAL A 12 0.86 -8.17 -11.53
N ASP A 13 0.36 -9.15 -12.26
CA ASP A 13 0.73 -9.32 -13.66
C ASP A 13 0.12 -8.16 -14.47
N MET A 14 0.80 -7.68 -15.51
CA MET A 14 0.31 -6.55 -16.31
C MET A 14 -1.01 -6.87 -17.02
N ASN A 15 -1.32 -8.15 -17.24
CA ASN A 15 -2.63 -8.56 -17.75
C ASN A 15 -3.79 -8.16 -16.83
N GLU A 16 -3.54 -7.92 -15.55
CA GLU A 16 -4.58 -7.57 -14.59
C GLU A 16 -5.12 -6.16 -14.83
N MET A 17 -4.27 -5.28 -15.37
CA MET A 17 -4.62 -3.92 -15.80
C MET A 17 -5.88 -3.88 -16.65
N ARG A 18 -6.08 -4.89 -17.52
CA ARG A 18 -7.25 -4.99 -18.40
C ARG A 18 -8.57 -4.99 -17.64
N TYR A 19 -8.59 -5.38 -16.36
CA TYR A 19 -9.82 -5.41 -15.56
C TYR A 19 -10.15 -4.09 -14.89
N SER A 20 -9.24 -3.11 -14.94
CA SER A 20 -9.47 -1.81 -14.34
C SER A 20 -10.53 -1.01 -15.11
N LYS A 21 -11.26 -0.14 -14.38
CA LYS A 21 -12.12 0.90 -14.97
C LYS A 21 -11.52 2.29 -14.87
N LEU A 22 -10.53 2.48 -14.00
CA LEU A 22 -9.72 3.69 -13.89
C LEU A 22 -8.25 3.30 -13.77
N LEU A 23 -7.49 3.60 -14.80
CA LEU A 23 -6.04 3.40 -14.85
C LEU A 23 -5.34 4.76 -14.70
N VAL A 24 -4.73 4.99 -13.55
CA VAL A 24 -3.89 6.17 -13.31
C VAL A 24 -2.42 5.78 -13.51
N SER A 25 -1.79 6.30 -14.55
CA SER A 25 -0.36 6.18 -14.80
C SER A 25 0.34 7.40 -14.21
N ILE A 26 1.31 7.19 -13.30
CA ILE A 26 2.04 8.28 -12.64
C ILE A 26 3.55 8.07 -12.75
N GLY A 27 4.25 9.04 -13.36
CA GLY A 27 5.68 8.94 -13.65
C GLY A 27 6.02 7.71 -14.52
N LYS A 28 5.07 7.25 -15.35
CA LYS A 28 5.17 6.03 -16.14
C LYS A 28 4.78 6.27 -17.59
N ASN A 29 5.65 5.84 -18.50
CA ASN A 29 5.38 5.84 -19.94
C ASN A 29 5.16 4.40 -20.41
N LEU A 30 3.91 3.96 -20.37
CA LEU A 30 3.50 2.61 -20.76
C LEU A 30 3.77 2.34 -22.25
N VAL A 31 3.66 3.36 -23.09
CA VAL A 31 3.80 3.23 -24.54
C VAL A 31 5.24 2.90 -24.92
N GLU A 32 6.23 3.58 -24.34
CA GLU A 32 7.64 3.39 -24.73
C GLU A 32 8.38 2.39 -23.84
N ASN A 33 8.16 2.43 -22.53
CA ASN A 33 8.91 1.57 -21.58
C ASN A 33 8.26 0.19 -21.41
N LYS A 34 6.99 0.05 -21.79
CA LYS A 34 6.20 -1.17 -21.65
C LYS A 34 5.49 -1.61 -22.93
N ARG A 35 6.15 -1.42 -24.08
CA ARG A 35 5.64 -1.73 -25.43
C ARG A 35 4.87 -3.05 -25.53
N ALA A 36 5.44 -4.14 -25.02
CA ALA A 36 4.83 -5.47 -25.13
C ALA A 36 3.54 -5.62 -24.30
N ASP A 37 3.41 -4.90 -23.19
CA ASP A 37 2.28 -4.98 -22.26
C ASP A 37 1.25 -3.85 -22.48
N ASN A 38 1.60 -2.82 -23.26
CA ASN A 38 0.78 -1.62 -23.43
C ASN A 38 -0.59 -1.91 -24.07
N HIS A 39 -0.76 -3.04 -24.76
CA HIS A 39 -2.06 -3.44 -25.29
C HIS A 39 -3.10 -3.64 -24.17
N PHE A 40 -2.71 -4.01 -22.95
CA PHE A 40 -3.66 -4.10 -21.83
C PHE A 40 -4.24 -2.74 -21.44
N ALA A 41 -3.46 -1.65 -21.56
CA ALA A 41 -3.99 -0.30 -21.38
C ALA A 41 -4.95 0.09 -22.53
N ALA A 42 -4.63 -0.29 -23.77
CA ALA A 42 -5.51 -0.08 -24.91
C ALA A 42 -6.85 -0.81 -24.75
N GLU A 43 -6.84 -2.04 -24.23
CA GLU A 43 -8.06 -2.80 -23.94
C GLU A 43 -8.92 -2.14 -22.85
N VAL A 44 -8.31 -1.46 -21.87
CA VAL A 44 -9.08 -0.64 -20.91
C VAL A 44 -9.82 0.47 -21.64
N MET A 45 -9.15 1.16 -22.58
CA MET A 45 -9.78 2.20 -23.41
C MET A 45 -10.92 1.64 -24.27
N GLU A 46 -10.70 0.52 -24.97
CA GLU A 46 -11.71 -0.13 -25.82
C GLU A 46 -12.95 -0.56 -25.05
N ARG A 47 -12.81 -0.84 -23.75
CA ARG A 47 -13.90 -1.20 -22.85
C ARG A 47 -14.56 0.00 -22.18
N GLY A 48 -14.17 1.22 -22.52
CA GLY A 48 -14.69 2.46 -21.93
C GLY A 48 -14.19 2.74 -20.52
N GLY A 49 -13.07 2.13 -20.12
CA GLY A 49 -12.35 2.52 -18.91
C GLY A 49 -11.62 3.84 -19.11
N LYS A 50 -11.43 4.57 -18.01
CA LYS A 50 -10.78 5.87 -18.00
C LYS A 50 -9.28 5.75 -17.75
N LEU A 51 -8.46 6.43 -18.54
CA LEU A 51 -7.02 6.53 -18.40
C LEU A 51 -6.64 7.96 -17.97
N VAL A 52 -5.82 8.05 -16.94
CA VAL A 52 -5.25 9.32 -16.45
C VAL A 52 -3.75 9.21 -16.50
N ASN A 53 -3.06 10.20 -17.07
CA ASN A 53 -1.60 10.26 -17.02
C ASN A 53 -1.14 11.46 -16.19
N ILE A 54 -0.25 11.23 -15.24
CA ILE A 54 0.37 12.24 -14.39
C ILE A 54 1.87 12.26 -14.72
N SER A 55 2.31 13.35 -15.36
CA SER A 55 3.71 13.54 -15.77
C SER A 55 4.00 15.03 -15.99
N PRO A 56 5.25 15.48 -15.79
CA PRO A 56 5.64 16.86 -16.10
C PRO A 56 5.47 17.22 -17.58
N GLU A 57 5.80 16.30 -18.47
CA GLU A 57 5.76 16.46 -19.93
C GLU A 57 4.55 15.78 -20.58
N TYR A 58 4.14 16.31 -21.73
CA TYR A 58 3.13 15.68 -22.58
C TYR A 58 3.79 14.59 -23.44
N GLY A 59 3.82 13.36 -22.92
CA GLY A 59 4.45 12.21 -23.57
C GLY A 59 3.47 11.31 -24.34
N PRO A 60 3.96 10.21 -24.93
CA PRO A 60 3.13 9.24 -25.65
C PRO A 60 1.98 8.65 -24.84
N SER A 61 2.18 8.36 -23.55
CA SER A 61 1.09 7.93 -22.66
C SER A 61 0.05 9.04 -22.43
N SER A 62 0.44 10.31 -22.34
CA SER A 62 -0.49 11.43 -22.23
C SER A 62 -1.41 11.54 -23.45
N SER A 63 -0.90 11.23 -24.65
CA SER A 63 -1.70 11.25 -25.90
C SER A 63 -2.83 10.21 -25.96
N LYS A 64 -2.84 9.25 -25.03
CA LYS A 64 -3.83 8.17 -24.94
C LYS A 64 -4.74 8.29 -23.72
N ALA A 65 -4.43 9.21 -22.80
CA ALA A 65 -5.22 9.41 -21.59
C ALA A 65 -6.46 10.27 -21.85
N ASP A 66 -7.53 10.03 -21.11
CA ASP A 66 -8.72 10.89 -21.10
C ASP A 66 -8.38 12.30 -20.60
N TYR A 67 -7.45 12.39 -19.63
CA TYR A 67 -6.79 13.65 -19.31
C TYR A 67 -5.35 13.43 -18.82
N TRP A 68 -4.54 14.44 -19.12
CA TRP A 68 -3.17 14.57 -18.63
C TRP A 68 -3.13 15.63 -17.52
N LEU A 69 -2.69 15.23 -16.34
CA LEU A 69 -2.47 16.11 -15.21
C LEU A 69 -0.97 16.45 -15.17
N THR A 70 -0.64 17.63 -15.67
CA THR A 70 0.73 18.16 -15.61
C THR A 70 1.12 18.44 -14.17
N ILE A 71 2.38 18.17 -13.81
CA ILE A 71 2.89 18.35 -12.46
C ILE A 71 4.32 18.88 -12.49
N ARG A 72 4.65 19.79 -11.57
CA ARG A 72 6.04 20.17 -11.30
C ARG A 72 6.83 18.94 -10.83
N PRO A 73 8.01 18.64 -11.42
CA PRO A 73 8.78 17.45 -11.06
C PRO A 73 9.02 17.31 -9.55
N ASN A 74 8.82 16.11 -9.01
CA ASN A 74 9.00 15.74 -7.60
C ASN A 74 8.08 16.48 -6.62
N THR A 75 6.87 16.83 -7.04
CA THR A 75 5.82 17.38 -6.17
C THR A 75 4.61 16.45 -6.02
N ASP A 76 4.73 15.22 -6.52
CA ASP A 76 3.70 14.19 -6.55
C ASP A 76 3.16 13.83 -5.17
N THR A 77 4.01 13.83 -4.14
CA THR A 77 3.56 13.65 -2.74
C THR A 77 2.51 14.69 -2.36
N ALA A 78 2.73 15.97 -2.66
CA ALA A 78 1.76 17.03 -2.33
C ALA A 78 0.44 16.85 -3.08
N LEU A 79 0.51 16.49 -4.38
CA LEU A 79 -0.67 16.15 -5.18
C LEU A 79 -1.49 15.02 -4.54
N LEU A 80 -0.84 13.91 -4.20
CA LEU A 80 -1.49 12.70 -3.68
C LEU A 80 -2.03 12.89 -2.25
N LEU A 81 -1.35 13.66 -1.42
CA LEU A 81 -1.85 14.06 -0.09
C LEU A 81 -3.04 15.01 -0.21
N GLY A 82 -3.02 15.96 -1.15
CA GLY A 82 -4.17 16.83 -1.46
C GLY A 82 -5.39 16.04 -1.95
N ILE A 83 -5.20 15.09 -2.86
CA ILE A 83 -6.26 14.17 -3.32
C ILE A 83 -6.84 13.38 -2.15
N SER A 84 -5.97 12.84 -1.28
CA SER A 84 -6.38 12.08 -0.11
C SER A 84 -7.16 12.93 0.90
N LYS A 85 -6.76 14.19 1.08
CA LYS A 85 -7.50 15.18 1.87
C LYS A 85 -8.90 15.39 1.32
N ILE A 86 -9.04 15.63 0.01
CA ILE A 86 -10.36 15.79 -0.63
C ILE A 86 -11.25 14.56 -0.37
N ILE A 87 -10.70 13.35 -0.49
CA ILE A 87 -11.43 12.09 -0.24
C ILE A 87 -11.89 12.00 1.23
N ILE A 88 -11.03 12.36 2.19
CA ILE A 88 -11.34 12.34 3.62
C ILE A 88 -12.40 13.41 3.96
N ASP A 89 -12.20 14.65 3.53
CA ASP A 89 -13.06 15.79 3.86
C ASP A 89 -14.48 15.62 3.28
N ASN A 90 -14.62 14.94 2.15
CA ASN A 90 -15.92 14.63 1.53
C ASN A 90 -16.54 13.31 2.02
N ASN A 91 -15.92 12.60 2.97
CA ASN A 91 -16.34 11.27 3.43
C ASN A 91 -16.51 10.25 2.28
N TRP A 92 -15.60 10.29 1.29
CA TRP A 92 -15.61 9.38 0.13
C TRP A 92 -14.79 8.10 0.33
N HIS A 93 -14.27 7.89 1.55
CA HIS A 93 -13.46 6.74 1.89
C HIS A 93 -14.33 5.51 2.22
N ASP A 94 -13.79 4.32 1.98
CA ASP A 94 -14.40 3.04 2.31
C ASP A 94 -14.14 2.72 3.79
N GLU A 95 -15.04 3.18 4.68
CA GLU A 95 -14.90 2.98 6.12
C GLU A 95 -14.69 1.52 6.53
N LYS A 96 -15.42 0.60 5.88
CA LYS A 96 -15.30 -0.83 6.18
C LYS A 96 -13.90 -1.33 5.89
N PHE A 97 -13.38 -1.03 4.70
CA PHE A 97 -12.03 -1.41 4.31
C PHE A 97 -10.99 -0.81 5.27
N LEU A 98 -11.12 0.46 5.63
CA LEU A 98 -10.18 1.11 6.53
C LEU A 98 -10.15 0.47 7.92
N LYS A 99 -11.31 0.11 8.48
CA LYS A 99 -11.39 -0.56 9.78
C LYS A 99 -10.77 -1.96 9.76
N GLU A 100 -10.92 -2.68 8.65
CA GLU A 100 -10.56 -4.10 8.56
C GLU A 100 -9.13 -4.36 8.08
N PHE A 101 -8.57 -3.50 7.22
CA PHE A 101 -7.34 -3.78 6.47
C PHE A 101 -6.31 -2.66 6.52
N SER A 102 -6.46 -1.67 7.39
CA SER A 102 -5.49 -0.58 7.55
C SER A 102 -5.18 -0.31 9.02
N ASP A 103 -4.18 0.53 9.28
CA ASP A 103 -3.85 0.98 10.63
C ASP A 103 -4.54 2.29 11.05
N PHE A 104 -5.44 2.82 10.22
CA PHE A 104 -6.24 4.01 10.52
C PHE A 104 -7.04 3.97 11.83
N PRO A 105 -7.65 2.84 12.26
CA PRO A 105 -8.36 2.79 13.54
C PRO A 105 -7.45 2.65 14.77
N LEU A 106 -6.13 2.44 14.58
CA LEU A 106 -5.22 2.23 15.71
C LEU A 106 -5.03 3.53 16.50
N LEU A 107 -4.88 3.39 17.82
CA LEU A 107 -4.70 4.52 18.72
C LEU A 107 -3.24 4.97 18.82
N LEU A 108 -3.06 6.28 18.87
CA LEU A 108 -1.81 6.99 19.13
C LEU A 108 -1.96 7.76 20.44
N ARG A 109 -0.87 7.84 21.21
CA ARG A 109 -0.76 8.78 22.33
C ARG A 109 -0.31 10.14 21.82
N LYS A 110 -0.99 11.21 22.22
CA LYS A 110 -0.68 12.58 21.77
C LYS A 110 0.62 13.12 22.37
N ASP A 111 0.98 12.66 23.57
CA ASP A 111 2.18 13.09 24.31
C ASP A 111 3.49 12.57 23.68
N THR A 112 3.50 11.32 23.20
CA THR A 112 4.69 10.64 22.69
C THR A 112 4.70 10.44 21.18
N LEU A 113 3.55 10.67 20.52
CA LEU A 113 3.34 10.40 19.09
C LEU A 113 3.61 8.93 18.70
N LYS A 114 3.52 8.02 19.67
CA LYS A 114 3.66 6.57 19.47
C LYS A 114 2.30 5.88 19.58
N ARG A 115 2.20 4.69 18.99
CA ARG A 115 1.01 3.85 19.15
C ARG A 115 0.76 3.57 20.62
N LEU A 116 -0.49 3.71 21.06
CA LEU A 116 -0.91 3.27 22.38
C LEU A 116 -0.77 1.75 22.46
N LYS A 117 -0.01 1.28 23.44
CA LYS A 117 0.25 -0.14 23.65
C LYS A 117 -0.67 -0.71 24.72
N PRO A 118 -1.12 -1.97 24.63
CA PRO A 118 -1.91 -2.57 25.69
C PRO A 118 -1.23 -2.51 27.06
N GLU A 119 0.10 -2.54 27.10
CA GLU A 119 0.94 -2.40 28.30
C GLU A 119 0.89 -0.98 28.92
N ASP A 120 0.43 0.02 28.17
CA ASP A 120 0.14 1.35 28.71
C ASP A 120 -1.12 1.34 29.58
N LEU A 121 -2.05 0.40 29.34
CA LEU A 121 -3.32 0.23 30.06
C LEU A 121 -3.29 -0.85 31.13
N ASN A 122 -2.47 -1.90 30.93
CA ASN A 122 -2.27 -2.97 31.89
C ASN A 122 -0.82 -3.46 31.86
N LYS A 123 -0.03 -3.20 32.91
CA LYS A 123 1.38 -3.62 32.98
C LYS A 123 1.60 -5.13 32.92
N GLU A 124 0.57 -5.93 33.26
CA GLU A 124 0.62 -7.39 33.20
C GLU A 124 0.10 -7.95 31.87
N TYR A 125 -0.21 -7.08 30.89
CA TYR A 125 -0.68 -7.52 29.58
C TYR A 125 0.32 -8.47 28.92
N LYS A 126 -0.22 -9.57 28.37
CA LYS A 126 0.54 -10.54 27.60
C LYS A 126 0.02 -10.55 26.17
N ASN A 127 0.96 -10.39 25.23
CA ASN A 127 0.75 -10.53 23.80
C ASN A 127 -0.06 -11.80 23.44
N GLN A 128 -1.05 -11.64 22.56
CA GLN A 128 -2.12 -12.62 22.32
C GLN A 128 -2.09 -13.27 20.93
N LEU A 129 -1.10 -12.97 20.08
CA LEU A 129 -1.00 -13.57 18.75
C LEU A 129 -0.85 -15.09 18.83
N SER A 130 -1.78 -15.80 18.20
CA SER A 130 -1.79 -17.26 18.15
C SER A 130 -0.56 -17.80 17.43
N LYS A 131 0.12 -18.80 18.00
CA LYS A 131 1.24 -19.50 17.35
C LYS A 131 0.82 -20.28 16.10
N ASP A 132 -0.45 -20.64 16.01
CA ASP A 132 -1.02 -21.37 14.88
C ASP A 132 -1.61 -20.40 13.83
N GLY A 133 -1.54 -19.09 14.09
CA GLY A 133 -2.03 -18.04 13.20
C GLY A 133 -1.13 -17.80 11.97
N PRO A 134 -1.67 -17.17 10.92
CA PRO A 134 -0.98 -16.93 9.64
C PRO A 134 0.33 -16.15 9.81
N SER A 135 0.44 -15.26 10.81
CA SER A 135 1.69 -14.56 11.09
C SER A 135 2.87 -15.48 11.37
N TYR A 136 2.65 -16.59 12.07
CA TYR A 136 3.71 -17.56 12.35
C TYR A 136 3.80 -18.64 11.27
N THR A 137 2.68 -19.18 10.83
CA THR A 137 2.62 -20.36 9.95
C THR A 137 2.85 -20.04 8.48
N ILE A 138 2.48 -18.83 8.03
CA ILE A 138 2.60 -18.40 6.63
C ILE A 138 3.68 -17.32 6.49
N HIS A 139 3.64 -16.27 7.32
CA HIS A 139 4.57 -15.15 7.19
C HIS A 139 5.94 -15.39 7.86
N GLY A 140 6.10 -16.50 8.58
CA GLY A 140 7.37 -16.86 9.22
C GLY A 140 7.85 -15.87 10.29
N LEU A 141 6.94 -15.14 10.92
CA LEU A 141 7.27 -14.20 11.99
C LEU A 141 7.91 -14.96 13.16
N LYS A 142 9.07 -14.51 13.63
CA LYS A 142 9.72 -15.13 14.79
C LYS A 142 9.16 -14.53 16.08
N LYS A 143 9.05 -15.34 17.14
CA LYS A 143 8.60 -14.87 18.46
C LYS A 143 9.37 -13.63 18.94
N LYS A 144 10.69 -13.61 18.82
CA LYS A 144 11.53 -12.44 19.18
C LYS A 144 11.20 -11.18 18.37
N GLN A 145 10.73 -11.31 17.14
CA GLN A 145 10.28 -10.16 16.33
C GLN A 145 8.91 -9.69 16.84
N TYR A 146 7.98 -10.61 17.06
CA TYR A 146 6.67 -10.29 17.59
C TYR A 146 6.73 -9.65 18.98
N ASP A 147 7.57 -10.17 19.89
CA ASP A 147 7.76 -9.60 21.23
C ASP A 147 8.26 -8.13 21.18
N LYS A 148 8.90 -7.70 20.08
CA LYS A 148 9.26 -6.29 19.84
C LYS A 148 8.12 -5.45 19.25
N ILE A 149 7.31 -6.06 18.39
CA ILE A 149 6.19 -5.38 17.73
C ILE A 149 5.05 -5.16 18.73
N GLY A 150 4.73 -6.19 19.52
CA GLY A 150 3.61 -6.23 20.45
C GLY A 150 2.25 -6.18 19.77
N ASP A 151 1.21 -6.21 20.58
CA ASP A 151 -0.16 -5.97 20.12
C ASP A 151 -0.45 -4.46 19.97
N PHE A 152 -1.61 -4.19 19.39
CA PHE A 152 -2.14 -2.86 19.08
C PHE A 152 -3.41 -2.59 19.87
N THR A 153 -3.90 -1.37 19.80
CA THR A 153 -5.14 -0.95 20.46
C THR A 153 -6.02 -0.15 19.51
N VAL A 154 -7.33 -0.30 19.69
CA VAL A 154 -8.38 0.46 19.00
C VAL A 154 -9.42 0.93 20.01
N PHE A 155 -10.13 2.01 19.71
CA PHE A 155 -11.34 2.37 20.46
C PHE A 155 -12.54 1.65 19.84
N ASP A 156 -13.14 0.72 20.60
CA ASP A 156 -14.29 -0.05 20.14
C ASP A 156 -15.59 0.70 20.41
N LYS A 157 -16.34 1.01 19.34
CA LYS A 157 -17.62 1.70 19.41
C LYS A 157 -18.67 0.91 20.19
N LYS A 158 -18.67 -0.42 20.09
CA LYS A 158 -19.72 -1.28 20.69
C LYS A 158 -19.61 -1.32 22.21
N SER A 159 -18.40 -1.52 22.73
CA SER A 159 -18.15 -1.54 24.17
C SER A 159 -17.81 -0.18 24.76
N ASN A 160 -17.65 0.85 23.93
CA ASN A 160 -17.21 2.19 24.34
C ASN A 160 -15.94 2.16 25.19
N SER A 161 -14.97 1.35 24.77
CA SER A 161 -13.72 1.13 25.52
C SER A 161 -12.57 0.77 24.60
N VAL A 162 -11.33 0.93 25.08
CA VAL A 162 -10.15 0.49 24.34
C VAL A 162 -10.06 -1.04 24.34
N LYS A 163 -9.80 -1.63 23.17
CA LYS A 163 -9.61 -3.08 23.00
C LYS A 163 -8.26 -3.38 22.35
N PRO A 164 -7.57 -4.44 22.80
CA PRO A 164 -6.37 -4.90 22.15
C PRO A 164 -6.69 -5.64 20.85
N LEU A 165 -5.82 -5.49 19.85
CA LEU A 165 -5.83 -6.25 18.61
C LEU A 165 -4.43 -6.80 18.33
N THR A 166 -4.38 -7.98 17.76
CA THR A 166 -3.19 -8.58 17.18
C THR A 166 -3.11 -8.23 15.70
N ARG A 167 -1.95 -8.41 15.08
CA ARG A 167 -1.78 -8.19 13.63
C ARG A 167 -2.58 -9.16 12.74
N ASP A 168 -3.13 -10.24 13.30
CA ASP A 168 -3.95 -11.21 12.57
C ASP A 168 -5.45 -10.85 12.63
N ASP A 169 -5.84 -9.88 13.45
CA ASP A 169 -7.24 -9.46 13.59
C ASP A 169 -7.65 -8.50 12.46
N VAL A 170 -7.72 -9.03 11.24
CA VAL A 170 -8.12 -8.32 10.02
C VAL A 170 -9.32 -9.02 9.35
N GLY A 171 -10.14 -8.28 8.61
CA GLY A 171 -11.32 -8.82 7.90
C GLY A 171 -12.21 -9.70 8.79
N ASP A 172 -12.49 -10.93 8.33
CA ASP A 172 -13.34 -11.90 9.05
C ASP A 172 -12.85 -12.22 10.49
N LEU A 173 -11.55 -12.13 10.77
CA LEU A 173 -11.01 -12.39 12.11
C LEU A 173 -11.35 -11.23 13.08
N LEU A 174 -11.32 -9.99 12.59
CA LEU A 174 -11.80 -8.83 13.33
C LEU A 174 -13.30 -8.93 13.60
N GLU A 175 -14.09 -9.30 12.59
CA GLU A 175 -15.54 -9.46 12.72
C GLU A 175 -15.90 -10.51 13.79
N LYS A 176 -15.19 -11.64 13.82
CA LYS A 176 -15.37 -12.69 14.85
C LYS A 176 -15.10 -12.21 16.27
N LYS A 177 -14.21 -11.23 16.46
CA LYS A 177 -14.00 -10.58 17.76
C LYS A 177 -15.14 -9.66 18.18
N LYS A 178 -16.08 -9.36 17.27
CA LYS A 178 -17.23 -8.48 17.48
C LYS A 178 -16.83 -7.06 17.89
N ILE A 179 -15.64 -6.62 17.53
CA ILE A 179 -15.13 -5.26 17.75
C ILE A 179 -15.54 -4.39 16.54
N ASP A 180 -15.98 -3.16 16.78
CA ASP A 180 -16.22 -2.14 15.76
C ASP A 180 -15.28 -0.95 16.02
N PRO A 181 -14.06 -0.96 15.45
CA PRO A 181 -13.10 0.11 15.67
C PRO A 181 -13.63 1.45 15.15
N GLN A 182 -13.48 2.52 15.93
CA GLN A 182 -13.74 3.87 15.43
C GLN A 182 -12.59 4.38 14.56
N LEU A 183 -12.93 5.07 13.47
CA LEU A 183 -11.95 5.73 12.60
C LEU A 183 -11.69 7.15 13.08
N ASP A 184 -12.70 8.01 13.18
CA ASP A 184 -12.53 9.40 13.59
C ASP A 184 -12.84 9.54 15.09
N TRP A 185 -11.83 9.40 15.96
CA TRP A 185 -11.99 9.46 17.41
C TRP A 185 -10.76 10.00 18.13
N GLU A 186 -11.01 10.79 19.17
CA GLU A 186 -10.03 11.22 20.16
C GLU A 186 -10.64 11.20 21.56
N GLY A 187 -9.81 11.10 22.58
CA GLY A 187 -10.26 11.12 23.96
C GLY A 187 -9.13 10.97 24.97
N THR A 188 -9.53 10.84 26.23
CA THR A 188 -8.62 10.58 27.35
C THR A 188 -8.92 9.21 27.93
N ILE A 189 -7.87 8.46 28.24
CA ILE A 189 -7.96 7.12 28.84
C ILE A 189 -7.06 7.06 30.07
N SER A 190 -7.46 6.34 31.11
CA SER A 190 -6.62 6.14 32.29
C SER A 190 -5.56 5.08 32.00
N GLY A 191 -4.29 5.45 32.18
CA GLY A 191 -3.14 4.57 32.07
C GLY A 191 -3.00 3.60 33.24
N ALA A 192 -2.16 2.60 33.07
CA ALA A 192 -1.88 1.58 34.09
C ALA A 192 -1.21 2.14 35.36
N ASP A 193 -0.61 3.32 35.27
CA ASP A 193 -0.01 4.08 36.38
C ASP A 193 -1.01 5.04 37.05
N GLY A 194 -2.27 5.07 36.60
CA GLY A 194 -3.32 5.95 37.09
C GLY A 194 -3.29 7.35 36.48
N ASN A 195 -2.33 7.65 35.60
CA ASN A 195 -2.27 8.93 34.90
C ASN A 195 -3.17 8.90 33.66
N ASP A 196 -3.77 10.05 33.35
CA ASP A 196 -4.55 10.21 32.13
C ASP A 196 -3.63 10.30 30.90
N ILE A 197 -4.01 9.62 29.83
CA ILE A 197 -3.32 9.60 28.55
C ILE A 197 -4.27 10.12 27.48
N GLU A 198 -3.91 11.25 26.86
CA GLU A 198 -4.63 11.74 25.69
C GLU A 198 -4.28 10.91 24.45
N VAL A 199 -5.31 10.46 23.75
CA VAL A 199 -5.19 9.57 22.60
C VAL A 199 -6.06 10.02 21.44
N CYS A 200 -5.68 9.62 20.24
CA CYS A 200 -6.47 9.76 19.03
C CYS A 200 -6.24 8.56 18.11
N THR A 201 -7.16 8.30 17.21
CA THR A 201 -6.94 7.34 16.13
C THR A 201 -5.98 7.91 15.09
N LEU A 202 -5.30 7.03 14.35
CA LEU A 202 -4.43 7.46 13.25
C LEU A 202 -5.22 8.20 12.16
N PHE A 203 -6.47 7.81 11.89
CA PHE A 203 -7.33 8.54 10.93
C PHE A 203 -7.66 9.95 11.40
N TRP A 204 -7.99 10.14 12.69
CA TRP A 204 -8.15 11.48 13.27
C TRP A 204 -6.86 12.29 13.08
N ALA A 205 -5.70 11.71 13.39
CA ALA A 205 -4.41 12.39 13.22
C ALA A 205 -4.15 12.78 11.75
N TYR A 206 -4.51 11.92 10.79
CA TYR A 206 -4.42 12.28 9.37
C TYR A 206 -5.33 13.44 9.00
N LYS A 207 -6.60 13.37 9.40
CA LYS A 207 -7.64 14.34 9.05
C LYS A 207 -7.36 15.73 9.63
N TYR A 208 -7.00 15.82 10.91
CA TYR A 208 -6.90 17.12 11.60
C TYR A 208 -5.47 17.64 11.78
N VAL A 209 -4.45 16.78 11.62
CA VAL A 209 -3.04 17.18 11.84
C VAL A 209 -2.21 17.01 10.57
N HIS A 210 -2.15 15.82 9.99
CA HIS A 210 -1.17 15.51 8.94
C HIS A 210 -1.52 16.15 7.59
N LEU A 211 -2.80 16.15 7.21
CA LEU A 211 -3.26 16.65 5.92
C LEU A 211 -3.72 18.11 5.98
N LYS A 212 -3.64 18.77 7.14
CA LYS A 212 -4.18 20.13 7.31
C LYS A 212 -3.55 21.16 6.36
N ASP A 213 -2.26 20.99 6.04
CA ASP A 213 -1.47 21.91 5.22
C ASP A 213 -1.52 21.57 3.72
N TYR A 214 -2.36 20.60 3.31
CA TYR A 214 -2.54 20.17 1.92
C TYR A 214 -3.93 20.56 1.40
N ASP A 215 -4.40 21.76 1.72
CA ASP A 215 -5.58 22.32 1.06
C ASP A 215 -5.33 22.50 -0.44
N LEU A 216 -6.42 22.58 -1.21
CA LEU A 216 -6.34 22.54 -2.67
C LEU A 216 -5.55 23.72 -3.26
N ASP A 217 -5.62 24.91 -2.68
CA ASP A 217 -4.90 26.06 -3.20
C ASP A 217 -3.40 25.93 -2.94
N THR A 218 -3.02 25.49 -1.75
CA THR A 218 -1.62 25.16 -1.41
C THR A 218 -1.07 24.06 -2.32
N VAL A 219 -1.86 23.01 -2.58
CA VAL A 219 -1.44 21.91 -3.48
C VAL A 219 -1.24 22.42 -4.90
N VAL A 220 -2.12 23.28 -5.41
CA VAL A 220 -1.96 23.91 -6.75
C VAL A 220 -0.69 24.77 -6.79
N ASP A 221 -0.41 25.55 -5.76
CA ASP A 221 0.80 26.39 -5.69
C ASP A 221 2.09 25.54 -5.67
N ILE A 222 2.11 24.43 -4.94
CA ILE A 222 3.27 23.52 -4.90
C ILE A 222 3.47 22.82 -6.25
N THR A 223 2.39 22.28 -6.81
CA THR A 223 2.43 21.34 -7.94
C THR A 223 2.36 22.01 -9.30
N HIS A 224 1.84 23.23 -9.36
CA HIS A 224 1.40 23.93 -10.58
C HIS A 224 0.38 23.13 -11.41
N SER A 225 -0.25 22.11 -10.82
CA SER A 225 -1.24 21.28 -11.48
C SER A 225 -2.59 22.02 -11.59
N ASN A 226 -3.37 21.68 -12.60
CA ASN A 226 -4.69 22.26 -12.78
C ASN A 226 -5.64 21.87 -11.63
N LYS A 227 -6.24 22.86 -10.97
CA LYS A 227 -7.11 22.71 -9.80
C LYS A 227 -8.29 21.77 -10.05
N GLU A 228 -8.98 21.94 -11.17
CA GLU A 228 -10.16 21.16 -11.52
C GLU A 228 -9.82 19.68 -11.76
N LEU A 229 -8.68 19.40 -12.40
CA LEU A 229 -8.21 18.03 -12.63
C LEU A 229 -7.80 17.32 -11.33
N ILE A 230 -7.25 18.03 -10.34
CA ILE A 230 -6.98 17.44 -9.01
C ILE A 230 -8.28 16.98 -8.36
N GLN A 231 -9.31 17.83 -8.36
CA GLN A 231 -10.63 17.50 -7.81
C GLN A 231 -11.29 16.37 -8.59
N GLN A 232 -11.17 16.39 -9.92
CA GLN A 232 -11.69 15.33 -10.79
C GLN A 232 -11.03 13.99 -10.50
N LEU A 233 -9.71 13.95 -10.32
CA LEU A 233 -8.98 12.73 -9.99
C LEU A 233 -9.37 12.18 -8.61
N ALA A 234 -9.54 13.05 -7.61
CA ALA A 234 -10.03 12.64 -6.28
C ALA A 234 -11.42 12.00 -6.36
N LYS A 235 -12.33 12.62 -7.13
CA LYS A 235 -13.67 12.07 -7.37
C LYS A 235 -13.63 10.76 -8.17
N ASP A 236 -12.79 10.67 -9.20
CA ASP A 236 -12.63 9.47 -10.03
C ASP A 236 -12.12 8.30 -9.18
N LEU A 237 -11.09 8.49 -8.35
CA LEU A 237 -10.55 7.47 -7.44
C LEU A 237 -11.59 6.99 -6.40
N ALA A 238 -12.41 7.92 -5.90
CA ALA A 238 -13.50 7.61 -4.98
C ALA A 238 -14.62 6.79 -5.64
N THR A 239 -15.02 7.15 -6.86
CA THR A 239 -16.29 6.68 -7.46
C THR A 239 -16.13 5.59 -8.54
N ILE A 240 -15.01 5.56 -9.26
CA ILE A 240 -14.77 4.56 -10.31
C ILE A 240 -14.11 3.34 -9.70
N LYS A 241 -14.75 2.18 -9.81
CA LYS A 241 -14.25 0.90 -9.28
C LYS A 241 -14.35 -0.23 -10.32
N PRO A 242 -13.33 -1.09 -10.43
CA PRO A 242 -12.03 -1.03 -9.74
C PRO A 242 -11.10 0.06 -10.32
N ALA A 243 -10.28 0.68 -9.47
CA ALA A 243 -9.28 1.68 -9.86
C ALA A 243 -7.87 1.27 -9.46
N THR A 244 -6.90 1.59 -10.32
CA THR A 244 -5.49 1.25 -10.13
C THR A 244 -4.59 2.46 -10.35
N ILE A 245 -3.50 2.54 -9.57
CA ILE A 245 -2.37 3.44 -9.82
C ILE A 245 -1.18 2.60 -10.26
N HIS A 246 -0.59 2.91 -11.42
CA HIS A 246 0.66 2.35 -11.90
C HIS A 246 1.77 3.39 -11.80
N ILE A 247 2.70 3.14 -10.88
CA ILE A 247 3.89 3.96 -10.61
C ILE A 247 5.02 3.53 -11.55
N GLY A 248 5.73 4.53 -12.10
CA GLY A 248 6.95 4.31 -12.87
C GLY A 248 8.17 5.01 -12.26
N GLU A 249 9.29 4.90 -12.95
CA GLU A 249 10.58 5.41 -12.46
C GLU A 249 10.66 6.93 -12.41
N GLY A 250 9.76 7.62 -13.10
CA GLY A 250 9.59 9.06 -12.96
C GLY A 250 9.22 9.50 -11.53
N LEU A 251 8.71 8.58 -10.69
CA LEU A 251 8.54 8.79 -9.24
C LEU A 251 9.61 8.10 -8.39
N ASN A 252 10.06 6.90 -8.80
CA ASN A 252 10.92 6.06 -7.98
C ASN A 252 12.39 6.50 -7.95
N HIS A 253 12.86 7.24 -8.96
CA HIS A 253 14.25 7.70 -9.04
C HIS A 253 14.49 9.08 -8.41
N TRP A 254 13.62 9.48 -7.47
CA TRP A 254 13.79 10.69 -6.68
C TRP A 254 14.27 10.38 -5.26
N PHE A 255 14.92 11.35 -4.63
CA PHE A 255 15.44 11.22 -3.26
C PHE A 255 14.34 10.83 -2.25
N HIS A 256 13.12 11.38 -2.40
CA HIS A 256 11.95 11.11 -1.55
C HIS A 256 11.00 10.06 -2.13
N ALA A 257 11.52 9.11 -2.92
CA ALA A 257 10.72 8.07 -3.54
C ALA A 257 9.93 7.23 -2.52
N VAL A 258 10.45 7.05 -1.30
CA VAL A 258 9.74 6.29 -0.26
C VAL A 258 8.43 6.98 0.12
N GLU A 259 8.48 8.29 0.37
CA GLU A 259 7.32 9.13 0.68
C GLU A 259 6.36 9.20 -0.50
N ASN A 260 6.87 9.45 -1.71
CA ASN A 260 6.06 9.47 -2.94
C ASN A 260 5.26 8.17 -3.11
N ASN A 261 5.91 7.03 -2.95
CA ASN A 261 5.25 5.73 -3.05
C ASN A 261 4.18 5.55 -1.97
N ARG A 262 4.45 5.93 -0.71
CA ARG A 262 3.43 5.85 0.36
C ARG A 262 2.23 6.74 0.04
N ALA A 263 2.46 7.92 -0.52
CA ALA A 263 1.41 8.83 -0.94
C ALA A 263 0.55 8.23 -2.08
N CYS A 264 1.13 7.45 -3.00
CA CYS A 264 0.37 6.75 -4.05
C CYS A 264 -0.60 5.70 -3.48
N TYR A 265 -0.19 4.98 -2.42
CA TYR A 265 -1.06 3.99 -1.78
C TYR A 265 -2.22 4.64 -1.03
N LEU A 266 -2.04 5.83 -0.48
CA LEU A 266 -3.02 6.48 0.41
C LEU A 266 -4.42 6.61 -0.22
N PRO A 267 -4.64 7.20 -1.41
CA PRO A 267 -5.98 7.31 -1.99
C PRO A 267 -6.55 5.95 -2.41
N ILE A 268 -5.71 4.97 -2.75
CA ILE A 268 -6.15 3.61 -3.09
C ILE A 268 -6.62 2.84 -1.84
N ILE A 269 -5.91 3.00 -0.71
CA ILE A 269 -6.30 2.47 0.61
C ILE A 269 -7.60 3.14 1.07
N LEU A 270 -7.63 4.48 1.09
CA LEU A 270 -8.80 5.25 1.51
C LEU A 270 -10.06 4.83 0.76
N THR A 271 -9.92 4.50 -0.52
CA THR A 271 -11.07 4.18 -1.37
C THR A 271 -11.30 2.67 -1.55
N GLY A 272 -10.65 1.82 -0.74
CA GLY A 272 -10.85 0.38 -0.70
C GLY A 272 -10.48 -0.35 -2.00
N ASN A 273 -9.53 0.18 -2.78
CA ASN A 273 -9.07 -0.37 -4.06
C ASN A 273 -7.86 -1.31 -3.90
N ILE A 274 -7.73 -2.02 -2.78
CA ILE A 274 -6.66 -3.00 -2.55
C ILE A 274 -7.26 -4.42 -2.52
N GLY A 275 -6.54 -5.39 -3.11
CA GLY A 275 -6.93 -6.81 -3.07
C GLY A 275 -8.11 -7.18 -3.95
N LYS A 276 -8.53 -6.30 -4.87
CA LYS A 276 -9.63 -6.51 -5.82
C LYS A 276 -9.06 -6.59 -7.24
N LYS A 277 -9.62 -7.48 -8.06
CA LYS A 277 -9.25 -7.61 -9.47
C LYS A 277 -9.47 -6.29 -10.22
N GLY A 278 -8.49 -5.80 -10.97
CA GLY A 278 -8.50 -4.52 -11.67
C GLY A 278 -8.06 -3.33 -10.80
N ALA A 279 -7.73 -3.55 -9.53
CA ALA A 279 -7.46 -2.50 -8.56
C ALA A 279 -6.09 -2.65 -7.91
N GLY A 280 -5.56 -1.55 -7.39
CA GLY A 280 -4.36 -1.58 -6.57
C GLY A 280 -3.46 -0.38 -6.77
N CYS A 281 -2.27 -0.50 -6.21
CA CYS A 281 -1.19 0.44 -6.44
C CYS A 281 0.05 -0.40 -6.72
N HIS A 282 0.48 -0.34 -7.98
CA HIS A 282 1.46 -1.23 -8.57
C HIS A 282 2.63 -0.41 -9.07
N THR A 283 3.83 -0.94 -8.97
CA THR A 283 5.05 -0.35 -9.53
C THR A 283 5.60 -1.24 -10.63
N TRP A 284 6.25 -0.62 -11.60
CA TRP A 284 7.14 -1.39 -12.45
C TRP A 284 8.32 -0.53 -12.87
N ALA A 285 9.51 -1.05 -12.55
CA ALA A 285 10.81 -0.48 -12.88
C ALA A 285 11.49 -1.30 -13.98
N GLY A 286 11.99 -2.48 -13.60
CA GLY A 286 12.60 -3.47 -14.47
C GLY A 286 12.13 -4.87 -14.11
N ASN A 287 12.87 -5.90 -14.52
CA ASN A 287 12.54 -7.31 -14.25
C ASN A 287 12.90 -7.73 -12.81
N TYR A 288 12.57 -6.89 -11.84
CA TYR A 288 12.86 -7.07 -10.42
C TYR A 288 11.83 -7.93 -9.70
N LYS A 289 10.66 -8.13 -10.31
CA LYS A 289 9.68 -9.13 -9.90
C LYS A 289 10.13 -10.55 -10.25
N ALA A 290 11.42 -10.82 -10.09
CA ALA A 290 12.01 -12.15 -9.93
C ALA A 290 11.40 -12.93 -8.73
N GLY A 291 10.66 -12.22 -7.86
CA GLY A 291 10.10 -12.71 -6.60
C GLY A 291 8.63 -13.14 -6.58
N LEU A 292 7.90 -13.23 -7.70
CA LEU A 292 6.55 -13.88 -7.64
C LEU A 292 6.58 -15.38 -7.40
N PHE A 293 7.78 -15.93 -7.38
CA PHE A 293 8.05 -17.28 -6.93
C PHE A 293 8.50 -17.29 -5.46
N GLN A 294 7.94 -16.44 -4.60
CA GLN A 294 8.11 -16.60 -3.16
C GLN A 294 7.10 -17.63 -2.66
N GLY A 295 7.51 -18.89 -2.74
CA GLY A 295 7.29 -19.88 -1.68
C GLY A 295 5.85 -20.26 -1.35
N SER A 296 4.93 -20.26 -2.32
CA SER A 296 3.77 -21.16 -2.22
C SER A 296 3.97 -22.33 -3.15
N ASP A 297 3.48 -23.50 -2.77
CA ASP A 297 3.54 -24.73 -3.58
C ASP A 297 2.95 -24.53 -4.99
N LYS A 298 2.09 -23.52 -5.16
CA LYS A 298 1.42 -23.20 -6.42
C LYS A 298 2.28 -22.40 -7.41
N VAL A 299 3.36 -21.76 -6.96
CA VAL A 299 4.11 -20.79 -7.79
C VAL A 299 5.59 -21.11 -7.97
N GLY A 300 6.17 -22.04 -7.20
CA GLY A 300 7.55 -22.51 -7.39
C GLY A 300 8.64 -21.68 -6.70
N PRO A 301 9.94 -22.00 -6.92
CA PRO A 301 11.05 -21.69 -6.00
C PRO A 301 11.72 -20.31 -6.13
N GLY A 302 11.49 -19.58 -7.21
CA GLY A 302 12.20 -18.33 -7.47
C GLY A 302 12.43 -18.15 -8.95
N PHE A 303 12.40 -16.93 -9.51
CA PHE A 303 13.21 -16.67 -10.71
C PHE A 303 14.66 -17.03 -10.41
N LYS A 304 15.14 -16.64 -9.21
CA LYS A 304 16.49 -16.99 -8.74
C LYS A 304 16.70 -18.50 -8.63
N GLY A 305 15.67 -19.27 -8.29
CA GLY A 305 15.73 -20.73 -8.33
C GLY A 305 16.03 -21.22 -9.76
N TRP A 306 15.26 -20.78 -10.74
CA TRP A 306 15.40 -21.21 -12.14
C TRP A 306 16.67 -20.73 -12.82
N VAL A 307 17.12 -19.48 -12.57
CA VAL A 307 18.36 -18.97 -13.20
C VAL A 307 19.64 -19.38 -12.47
N SER A 308 19.51 -19.87 -11.23
CA SER A 308 20.66 -20.36 -10.45
C SER A 308 20.77 -21.89 -10.47
N GLU A 309 19.69 -22.61 -10.79
CA GLU A 309 19.74 -24.06 -11.01
C GLU A 309 20.59 -24.39 -12.23
N ASP A 310 21.31 -25.51 -12.18
CA ASP A 310 22.02 -26.01 -13.36
C ASP A 310 20.97 -26.59 -14.31
N PRO A 311 20.73 -26.01 -15.50
CA PRO A 311 19.71 -26.50 -16.42
C PRO A 311 20.02 -27.90 -16.96
N PHE A 312 21.26 -28.40 -16.76
CA PHE A 312 21.69 -29.74 -17.17
C PHE A 312 21.66 -30.76 -16.02
N GLU A 313 21.52 -30.32 -14.76
CA GLU A 313 21.39 -31.19 -13.59
C GLU A 313 20.32 -30.64 -12.61
N PRO A 314 19.04 -30.53 -13.04
CA PRO A 314 17.99 -29.98 -12.19
C PRO A 314 17.69 -30.91 -11.00
N ASN A 315 17.42 -30.33 -9.82
CA ASN A 315 17.01 -31.11 -8.66
C ASN A 315 15.52 -31.48 -8.78
N LEU A 316 15.26 -32.74 -9.11
CA LEU A 316 13.91 -33.28 -9.27
C LEU A 316 13.27 -33.76 -7.97
N ASN A 317 13.98 -33.70 -6.84
CA ASN A 317 13.43 -34.12 -5.55
C ASN A 317 12.57 -33.01 -4.94
N PRO A 318 11.23 -33.20 -4.85
CA PRO A 318 10.32 -32.19 -4.29
C PRO A 318 10.52 -31.94 -2.80
N GLU A 319 11.16 -32.87 -2.08
CA GLU A 319 11.42 -32.77 -0.63
C GLU A 319 12.80 -32.17 -0.31
N ALA A 320 13.59 -31.82 -1.33
CA ALA A 320 14.94 -31.30 -1.13
C ALA A 320 14.91 -29.95 -0.40
N ARG A 321 15.69 -29.85 0.68
CA ARG A 321 15.85 -28.58 1.39
C ARG A 321 16.81 -27.67 0.62
N ALA A 322 16.61 -26.36 0.69
CA ALA A 322 17.44 -25.36 -0.01
C ALA A 322 18.96 -25.56 0.16
N LYS A 323 19.42 -26.04 1.33
CA LYS A 323 20.85 -26.30 1.61
C LYS A 323 21.43 -27.54 0.90
N GLN A 324 20.58 -28.42 0.38
CA GLN A 324 20.96 -29.66 -0.32
C GLN A 324 21.01 -29.49 -1.83
N LEU A 325 20.52 -28.35 -2.34
CA LEU A 325 20.51 -28.04 -3.75
C LEU A 325 21.94 -27.71 -4.21
N LYS A 326 22.42 -28.40 -5.25
CA LYS A 326 23.60 -27.97 -6.00
C LYS A 326 23.16 -26.88 -6.97
N ILE A 327 23.68 -25.68 -6.77
CA ILE A 327 23.27 -24.49 -7.52
C ILE A 327 24.48 -24.02 -8.32
N LYS A 328 24.32 -23.85 -9.63
CA LYS A 328 25.33 -23.27 -10.52
C LYS A 328 24.65 -22.29 -11.46
N GLY A 329 24.62 -21.02 -11.05
CA GLY A 329 24.02 -19.96 -11.85
C GLY A 329 24.89 -19.61 -13.05
N TYR A 330 24.28 -19.68 -14.23
CA TYR A 330 24.88 -19.21 -15.49
C TYR A 330 24.40 -17.81 -15.88
N ALA A 331 23.41 -17.26 -15.16
CA ALA A 331 23.00 -15.87 -15.31
C ALA A 331 24.02 -14.94 -14.63
N MET A 332 24.59 -14.02 -15.41
CA MET A 332 25.29 -12.86 -14.87
C MET A 332 24.27 -11.79 -14.51
N GLY A 333 24.46 -11.11 -13.38
CA GLY A 333 23.60 -10.01 -12.97
C GLY A 333 23.57 -8.89 -14.01
N GLU A 334 22.57 -8.04 -13.94
CA GLU A 334 22.54 -6.80 -14.73
C GLU A 334 23.72 -5.91 -14.32
N GLU A 335 24.48 -5.42 -15.30
CA GLU A 335 25.65 -4.56 -15.06
C GLU A 335 25.18 -3.20 -14.52
N PRO A 336 25.54 -2.81 -13.28
CA PRO A 336 25.06 -1.57 -12.66
C PRO A 336 25.46 -0.30 -13.43
N SER A 337 26.47 -0.36 -14.31
CA SER A 337 26.90 0.81 -15.09
C SER A 337 25.94 1.23 -16.21
N TYR A 338 24.85 0.48 -16.44
CA TYR A 338 23.78 0.86 -17.37
C TYR A 338 22.60 1.60 -16.71
N TRP A 339 22.72 1.93 -15.42
CA TRP A 339 21.72 2.66 -14.63
C TRP A 339 21.91 4.17 -14.63
#